data_AF-A0A5M8P5A9-F1
#
_entry.id   AF-A0A5M8P5A9-F1
#
_cell.length_a   1.000
_cell.length_b   1.000
_cell.length_c   1.000
_cell.angle_alpha   90.00
_cell.angle_beta   90.00
_cell.angle_gamma   90.00
#
_symmetry.space_group_name_H-M   'P 1'
#
loop_
_entity.id
_entity.type
_entity.pdbx_description
1 polymer ?
#
loop_
_entity_poly.entity_id
_entity_poly.type
_entity_poly.pdbx_seq_one_letter_code
_entity_poly.pdbx_strand_id
1 'polypeptide(L)' 'MEATLEKISVNVPRSDMMFFKYFVDKMGWTVNTRKNLWDEYVKESPKGVNLSDDDIMAEVRAVRYGKVSANY' A
#
# COMPACT_ATOMS: atom_id res chain seq x y z
N MET A 1 -11.14 -23.00 -16.33
CA MET A 1 -11.77 -21.79 -15.78
C MET A 1 -10.67 -21.00 -15.11
N GLU A 2 -10.37 -19.80 -15.59
CA GLU A 2 -9.62 -18.85 -14.78
C GLU A 2 -10.47 -18.57 -13.54
N ALA A 3 -9.95 -18.90 -12.36
CA ALA A 3 -10.62 -18.53 -11.13
C ALA A 3 -10.46 -17.02 -10.98
N THR A 4 -11.56 -16.27 -11.18
CA THR A 4 -11.59 -14.84 -10.88
C THR A 4 -11.36 -14.67 -9.38
N LEU A 5 -10.19 -14.12 -9.01
CA LEU A 5 -9.84 -13.89 -7.61
C LEU A 5 -10.58 -12.66 -7.09
N GLU A 6 -11.44 -12.85 -6.10
CA GLU A 6 -12.09 -11.73 -5.38
C GLU A 6 -11.27 -11.36 -4.13
N LYS A 7 -11.05 -10.05 -3.94
CA LYS A 7 -10.29 -9.52 -2.80
C LYS A 7 -11.26 -9.06 -1.71
N ILE A 8 -11.20 -9.71 -0.54
CA ILE A 8 -12.03 -9.38 0.62
C ILE A 8 -11.16 -8.72 1.71
N SER A 9 -11.69 -7.68 2.37
CA SER A 9 -11.05 -7.04 3.52
C SER A 9 -11.94 -7.17 4.75
N VAL A 10 -11.38 -7.67 5.85
CA VAL A 10 -12.08 -7.86 7.12
C VAL A 10 -11.26 -7.27 8.27
N ASN A 11 -11.95 -6.75 9.28
CA ASN A 11 -11.34 -6.33 10.53
C ASN A 11 -11.49 -7.48 11.54
N VAL A 12 -10.37 -8.02 12.01
CA VAL A 12 -10.35 -9.12 12.97
C VAL A 12 -9.79 -8.61 14.30
N PRO A 13 -10.47 -8.87 15.44
CA PRO A 13 -9.93 -8.57 16.76
C PRO A 13 -8.57 -9.24 16.98
N ARG A 14 -7.67 -8.57 17.71
CA ARG A 14 -6.30 -9.08 17.91
C ARG A 14 -6.28 -10.42 18.64
N SER A 15 -7.24 -10.67 19.54
CA SER A 15 -7.43 -11.96 20.24
C SER A 15 -7.66 -13.11 19.27
N ASP A 16 -8.35 -12.85 18.17
CA ASP A 16 -8.87 -13.89 17.27
C ASP A 16 -7.91 -14.14 16.09
N MET A 17 -6.83 -13.36 16.00
CA MET A 17 -5.90 -13.44 14.88
C MET A 17 -5.18 -14.79 14.77
N MET A 18 -4.90 -15.47 15.89
CA MET A 18 -4.31 -16.81 15.82
C MET A 18 -5.25 -17.80 15.15
N PHE A 19 -6.54 -17.75 15.49
CA PHE A 19 -7.55 -18.61 14.90
C PHE A 19 -7.74 -18.32 13.41
N PHE A 20 -7.86 -17.03 13.06
CA PHE A 20 -8.02 -16.62 11.66
C PHE A 20 -6.80 -17.00 10.81
N LYS A 21 -5.58 -16.88 11.34
CA LYS A 21 -4.37 -17.35 10.65
C LYS A 21 -4.43 -18.85 10.37
N TYR A 22 -4.79 -19.66 11.38
CA TYR A 22 -4.92 -21.10 11.20
C TYR A 22 -5.97 -21.47 10.13
N PHE A 23 -7.12 -20.78 10.13
CA PHE A 23 -8.15 -20.96 9.13
C PHE A 23 -7.65 -20.65 7.72
N VAL A 24 -7.00 -19.49 7.53
CA VAL A 24 -6.47 -19.10 6.23
C VAL A 24 -5.40 -20.09 5.74
N ASP A 25 -4.48 -20.52 6.61
CA ASP A 25 -3.46 -21.51 6.26
C ASP A 25 -4.09 -22.83 5.79
N LYS A 26 -5.21 -23.25 6.38
CA LYS A 26 -5.96 -24.45 5.96
C LYS A 26 -6.68 -24.28 4.63
N MET A 27 -7.16 -23.07 4.34
CA MET A 27 -7.86 -22.77 3.10
C MET A 27 -6.91 -22.48 1.93
N GLY A 28 -5.60 -22.35 2.20
CA GLY A 28 -4.61 -21.98 1.20
C GLY A 28 -4.78 -20.54 0.69
N TRP A 29 -5.41 -19.66 1.49
CA TRP A 29 -5.61 -18.27 1.10
C TRP A 29 -4.40 -17.41 1.45
N THR A 30 -4.23 -16.30 0.75
CA THR A 30 -3.18 -15.32 1.04
C THR A 30 -3.70 -14.22 1.95
N VAL A 31 -3.01 -13.93 3.05
CA VAL A 31 -3.34 -12.81 3.95
C VAL A 31 -2.38 -11.65 3.73
N ASN A 32 -2.93 -10.49 3.38
CA ASN A 32 -2.18 -9.25 3.33
C ASN A 32 -2.61 -8.35 4.49
N THR A 33 -1.71 -8.15 5.45
CA THR A 33 -1.92 -7.16 6.52
C THR A 33 -1.40 -5.79 6.08
N ARG A 34 -1.94 -4.71 6.68
CA ARG A 34 -1.42 -3.35 6.41
C ARG A 34 0.08 -3.22 6.67
N LYS A 35 0.61 -3.92 7.68
CA LYS A 35 2.04 -3.94 7.98
C LYS A 35 2.84 -4.59 6.84
N ASN A 36 2.36 -5.71 6.32
CA ASN A 36 3.03 -6.40 5.21
C ASN A 36 3.08 -5.52 3.95
N LEU A 37 1.98 -4.81 3.66
CA LEU A 37 1.94 -3.89 2.51
C LEU A 37 2.93 -2.73 2.64
N TRP A 38 3.10 -2.20 3.85
CA TRP A 38 4.11 -1.17 4.11
C TRP A 38 5.53 -1.72 3.96
N ASP A 39 5.81 -2.91 4.52
CA ASP A 39 7.13 -3.53 4.42
C ASP A 39 7.48 -3.88 2.97
N GLU A 40 6.50 -4.30 2.17
CA GLU A 40 6.62 -4.55 0.73
C GLU A 40 6.89 -3.25 -0.04
N TYR A 41 6.10 -2.20 0.22
CA TYR A 41 6.30 -0.88 -0.37
C TYR A 41 7.70 -0.31 -0.11
N VAL A 42 8.20 -0.43 1.13
CA VAL A 42 9.55 0.02 1.49
C VAL A 42 10.64 -0.80 0.79
N LYS A 43 10.41 -2.08 0.53
CA LYS A 43 11.36 -2.93 -0.21
C LYS A 43 11.38 -2.61 -1.70
N GLU A 44 10.22 -2.39 -2.29
CA GLU A 44 10.05 -2.05 -3.71
C GLU A 44 10.48 -0.61 -4.02
N SER A 45 10.54 0.24 -3.00
CA SER A 45 10.99 1.62 -3.13
C SER A 45 12.39 1.68 -3.75
N PRO A 46 12.58 2.44 -4.84
CA PRO A 46 13.88 2.60 -5.47
C PRO A 46 14.92 3.13 -4.47
N LYS A 47 16.06 2.43 -4.35
CA LYS A 47 17.17 2.85 -3.48
C LYS A 47 18.21 3.60 -4.31
N GLY A 48 18.59 4.79 -3.89
CA GLY A 48 19.58 5.61 -4.59
C GLY A 48 18.99 6.41 -5.76
N VAL A 49 17.79 6.96 -5.56
CA VAL A 49 17.22 7.90 -6.53
C VAL A 49 18.08 9.16 -6.56
N ASN A 50 18.64 9.49 -7.73
CA ASN A 50 19.37 10.73 -7.94
C ASN A 50 18.38 11.88 -8.18
N LEU A 51 17.67 12.27 -7.13
CA LEU A 51 16.83 13.46 -7.10
C LEU A 51 17.51 14.47 -6.19
N SER A 52 17.67 15.69 -6.69
CA SER A 52 18.09 16.80 -5.84
C SER A 52 16.93 17.28 -4.97
N ASP A 53 17.25 17.91 -3.84
CA ASP A 53 16.23 18.54 -2.99
C ASP A 53 15.42 19.59 -3.75
N ASP A 54 16.04 20.26 -4.73
CA ASP A 54 15.39 21.24 -5.59
C ASP A 54 14.35 20.59 -6.53
N ASP A 55 14.68 19.43 -7.10
CA ASP A 55 13.74 18.68 -7.96
C ASP A 55 12.53 18.19 -7.15
N ILE A 56 12.76 17.71 -5.93
CA ILE A 56 11.70 17.27 -5.02
C ILE A 56 10.80 18.45 -4.65
N MET A 57 11.40 19.59 -4.29
CA MET A 57 10.65 20.78 -3.89
C MET A 57 9.90 21.42 -5.06
N ALA A 58 10.43 21.35 -6.29
CA ALA A 58 9.74 21.79 -7.49
C ALA A 58 8.47 20.97 -7.73
N GLU A 59 8.55 19.64 -7.65
CA GLU A 59 7.40 18.76 -7.81
C GLU A 59 6.35 18.97 -6.70
N VAL A 60 6.78 19.05 -5.43
CA VAL A 60 5.88 19.32 -4.30
C VAL A 60 5.13 20.64 -4.51
N ARG A 61 5.82 21.69 -4.98
CA ARG A 61 5.20 22.98 -5.27
C ARG A 61 4.20 22.88 -6.42
N ALA A 62 4.56 22.19 -7.51
CA ALA A 62 3.69 22.01 -8.67
C ALA A 62 2.41 21.25 -8.31
N VAL A 63 2.51 20.14 -7.57
CA VAL A 63 1.36 19.34 -7.17
C VAL A 63 0.48 20.06 -6.14
N ARG A 64 1.09 20.71 -5.14
CA ARG A 64 0.37 21.30 -4.00
C ARG A 64 -0.20 22.68 -4.28
N TYR A 65 0.48 23.49 -5.08
CA TYR A 65 0.11 24.89 -5.33
C TYR A 65 -0.20 25.19 -6.81
N GLY A 66 0.15 24.29 -7.74
CA GLY A 66 -0.12 24.47 -9.17
C GLY A 66 -1.59 24.28 -9.58
N LYS A 67 -2.44 23.68 -8.73
CA LYS A 67 -3.88 23.47 -9.02
C LYS A 67 -4.80 24.66 -8.69
N VAL A 68 -4.27 25.81 -8.25
CA VAL A 68 -5.12 26.93 -7.79
C VAL A 68 -5.22 28.10 -8.81
N SER A 69 -4.52 28.06 -9.94
CA SER A 69 -4.55 29.18 -10.91
C SER A 69 -5.54 29.06 -12.07
N ALA A 70 -6.36 28.01 -12.15
CA ALA A 70 -7.23 27.76 -13.30
C ALA A 70 -8.74 27.94 -13.03
N ASN A 71 -9.13 28.83 -12.13
CA ASN A 71 -10.53 29.28 -11.99
C ASN A 71 -10.59 30.73 -11.47
N TYR A 72 -10.33 31.69 -12.35
CA TYR A 72 -10.87 33.05 -12.28
C TYR A 72 -11.21 33.51 -13.70
#